data_AF-A0A953WJM1-F1
#
_entry.id   AF-A0A953WJM1-F1
#
_cell.length_a   1.000
_cell.length_b   1.000
_cell.length_c   1.000
_cell.angle_alpha   90.00
_cell.angle_beta   90.00
_cell.angle_gamma   90.00
#
_symmetry.space_group_name_H-M   'P 1'
#
loop_
_entity.id
_entity.type
_entity.pdbx_description
1 polymer ?
#
loop_
_entity_poly.entity_id
_entity_poly.type
_entity_poly.pdbx_seq_one_letter_code
_entity_poly.pdbx_strand_id
1 'polypeptide(L)'
;MNHAHGHRDRLRERFMRAGPEGVQDYELLELVLFRAIPQRDVKPLAKELIATFGGFAETLAAPVERLVEIKGVSENVARELKIVQAAAIKLTQARVMKRPVISSWNDLLAYCRAAMADERTEMFRILFLDKKNILIADEIQQRGTVDHTPV
;
A
#
# COMPACT_ATOMS: atom_id res chain seq x y z
N MET A 1 0.52 -37.12 -8.36
CA MET A 1 0.83 -35.81 -8.97
C MET A 1 0.49 -34.72 -7.95
N ASN A 2 1.41 -33.79 -7.65
CA ASN A 2 1.28 -32.82 -6.56
C ASN A 2 0.13 -31.83 -6.79
N HIS A 3 -1.01 -32.02 -6.11
CA HIS A 3 -2.20 -31.16 -6.19
C HIS A 3 -1.89 -29.66 -5.96
N ALA A 4 -0.88 -29.36 -5.15
CA ALA A 4 -0.45 -27.99 -4.85
C ALA A 4 0.17 -27.25 -6.06
N HIS A 5 0.86 -27.95 -6.96
CA HIS A 5 1.44 -27.31 -8.16
C HIS A 5 0.34 -26.91 -9.15
N GLY A 6 -0.65 -27.78 -9.37
CA GLY A 6 -1.77 -27.46 -10.25
C GLY A 6 -2.64 -26.30 -9.73
N HIS A 7 -2.76 -26.14 -8.41
CA HIS A 7 -3.48 -24.99 -7.83
C HIS A 7 -2.79 -23.66 -8.14
N ARG A 8 -1.47 -23.59 -7.96
CA ARG A 8 -0.68 -22.38 -8.23
C ARG A 8 -0.86 -21.88 -9.66
N ASP A 9 -0.77 -22.78 -10.63
CA ASP A 9 -0.84 -22.41 -12.04
C ASP A 9 -2.27 -22.02 -12.45
N ARG A 10 -3.30 -22.76 -11.99
CA ARG A 10 -4.70 -22.39 -12.22
C ARG A 10 -5.05 -21.03 -11.59
N LEU A 11 -4.50 -20.72 -10.42
CA LEU A 11 -4.75 -19.44 -9.76
C LEU A 11 -4.08 -18.28 -10.52
N ARG A 12 -2.85 -18.47 -10.99
CA ARG A 12 -2.15 -17.51 -11.87
C ARG A 12 -2.92 -17.28 -13.16
N GLU A 13 -3.36 -18.35 -13.83
CA GLU A 13 -4.13 -18.26 -15.06
C GLU A 13 -5.44 -17.49 -14.85
N ARG A 14 -6.16 -17.79 -13.76
CA ARG A 14 -7.40 -17.07 -13.43
C ARG A 14 -7.14 -15.59 -13.19
N PHE A 15 -6.11 -15.24 -12.43
CA PHE A 15 -5.71 -13.84 -12.21
C PHE A 15 -5.32 -13.15 -13.51
N MET A 16 -4.55 -13.80 -14.39
CA MET A 16 -4.19 -13.22 -15.69
C MET A 16 -5.39 -13.00 -16.61
N ARG A 17 -6.41 -13.86 -16.54
CA ARG A 17 -7.61 -13.76 -17.37
C ARG A 17 -8.62 -12.73 -16.87
N ALA A 18 -8.89 -12.71 -15.56
CA ALA A 18 -9.99 -11.95 -14.97
C ALA A 18 -9.51 -10.79 -14.08
N GLY A 19 -8.19 -10.62 -13.91
CA GLY A 19 -7.61 -9.59 -13.06
C GLY A 19 -7.94 -9.78 -11.58
N PRO A 20 -7.86 -8.72 -10.77
CA PRO A 20 -8.15 -8.78 -9.34
C PRO A 20 -9.59 -9.20 -9.03
N GLU A 21 -10.56 -8.85 -9.88
CA GLU A 21 -11.98 -9.25 -9.71
C GLU A 21 -12.20 -10.77 -9.85
N GLY A 22 -11.25 -11.48 -10.45
CA GLY A 22 -11.30 -12.93 -10.65
C GLY A 22 -10.80 -13.76 -9.47
N VAL A 23 -10.35 -13.12 -8.40
CA VAL A 23 -9.74 -13.77 -7.23
C VAL A 23 -10.21 -13.12 -5.95
N GLN A 24 -10.31 -13.88 -4.87
CA GLN A 24 -10.57 -13.29 -3.55
C GLN A 24 -9.30 -12.70 -2.93
N ASP A 25 -9.43 -11.80 -1.96
CA ASP A 25 -8.29 -11.18 -1.26
C ASP A 25 -7.25 -12.18 -0.74
N TYR A 26 -7.71 -13.28 -0.12
CA TYR A 26 -6.79 -14.32 0.34
C TYR A 26 -6.10 -15.02 -0.83
N GLU A 27 -6.75 -15.18 -1.97
CA GLU A 27 -6.15 -15.79 -3.17
C GLU A 27 -5.15 -14.86 -3.84
N LEU A 28 -5.42 -13.54 -3.84
CA LEU A 28 -4.45 -12.54 -4.26
C LEU A 28 -3.21 -12.56 -3.35
N LEU A 29 -3.40 -12.77 -2.06
CA LEU A 29 -2.32 -12.97 -1.11
C LEU A 29 -1.55 -14.28 -1.38
N GLU A 30 -2.22 -15.39 -1.72
CA GLU A 30 -1.55 -16.63 -2.14
C GLU A 30 -0.58 -16.38 -3.31
N LEU A 31 -0.99 -15.59 -4.31
CA LEU A 31 -0.15 -15.25 -5.46
C LEU A 31 1.14 -14.52 -5.07
N VAL A 32 1.06 -13.60 -4.10
CA VAL A 32 2.24 -12.93 -3.53
C VAL A 32 3.11 -13.93 -2.78
N LEU A 33 2.50 -14.75 -1.91
CA LEU A 33 3.20 -15.71 -1.07
C LEU A 33 3.92 -16.81 -1.86
N PHE A 34 3.47 -17.16 -3.06
CA PHE A 34 4.17 -18.13 -3.92
C PHE A 34 5.59 -17.70 -4.28
N ARG A 35 5.89 -16.40 -4.26
CA ARG A 35 7.25 -15.86 -4.49
C ARG A 35 8.17 -16.08 -3.30
N ALA A 36 7.61 -16.04 -2.08
CA ALA A 36 8.35 -16.26 -0.84
C ALA A 36 8.42 -17.74 -0.43
N ILE A 37 7.42 -18.55 -0.82
CA ILE A 37 7.23 -19.93 -0.36
C ILE A 37 7.03 -20.88 -1.57
N PRO A 38 8.10 -21.51 -2.08
CA PRO A 38 8.05 -22.28 -3.33
C PRO A 38 7.37 -23.65 -3.23
N GLN A 39 7.35 -24.32 -2.06
CA GLN A 39 6.94 -25.73 -1.96
C GLN A 39 6.04 -26.07 -0.76
N ARG A 40 5.14 -25.16 -0.38
CA ARG A 40 4.12 -25.42 0.67
C ARG A 40 2.74 -24.92 0.23
N ASP A 41 1.71 -25.47 0.87
CA ASP A 41 0.37 -24.88 0.81
C ASP A 41 0.37 -23.57 1.59
N VAL A 42 0.11 -22.47 0.90
CA VAL A 42 0.09 -21.12 1.48
C VAL A 42 -1.33 -20.63 1.76
N LYS A 43 -2.36 -21.39 1.35
CA LYS A 43 -3.76 -20.99 1.54
C LYS A 43 -4.12 -20.83 3.02
N PRO A 44 -3.71 -21.70 3.96
CA PRO A 44 -3.97 -21.49 5.38
C PRO A 44 -3.34 -20.20 5.89
N LEU A 45 -2.07 -19.95 5.53
CA LEU A 45 -1.35 -18.74 5.92
C LEU A 45 -2.00 -17.47 5.36
N ALA A 46 -2.41 -17.49 4.09
CA ALA A 46 -3.10 -16.36 3.47
C ALA A 46 -4.41 -16.03 4.20
N LYS A 47 -5.20 -17.06 4.54
CA LYS A 47 -6.45 -16.86 5.29
C LYS A 47 -6.20 -16.34 6.71
N GLU A 48 -5.18 -16.87 7.40
CA GLU A 48 -4.81 -16.42 8.74
C GLU A 48 -4.38 -14.96 8.76
N LEU A 49 -3.57 -14.53 7.78
CA LEU A 49 -3.15 -13.14 7.62
C LEU A 49 -4.35 -12.21 7.39
N ILE A 50 -5.26 -12.57 6.46
CA ILE A 50 -6.47 -11.79 6.20
C ILE A 50 -7.34 -11.69 7.46
N ALA A 51 -7.56 -12.82 8.16
CA ALA A 51 -8.37 -12.84 9.37
C ALA A 51 -7.76 -12.00 10.51
N THR A 52 -6.42 -11.98 10.61
CA THR A 52 -5.71 -11.24 11.66
C THR A 52 -5.70 -9.73 11.39
N PHE A 53 -5.41 -9.32 10.16
CA PHE A 53 -5.19 -7.92 9.82
C PHE A 53 -6.42 -7.22 9.24
N GLY A 54 -7.44 -7.97 8.81
CA GLY A 54 -8.73 -7.42 8.39
C GLY A 54 -8.90 -7.30 6.87
N GLY A 55 -7.90 -7.64 6.07
CA GLY A 55 -7.98 -7.57 4.62
C GLY A 55 -6.62 -7.61 3.93
N PHE A 56 -6.63 -7.60 2.58
CA PHE A 56 -5.41 -7.65 1.79
C PHE A 56 -4.54 -6.40 2.02
N ALA A 57 -5.16 -5.21 1.97
CA ALA A 57 -4.45 -3.95 2.15
C ALA A 57 -3.84 -3.82 3.56
N GLU A 58 -4.62 -4.19 4.57
CA GLU A 58 -4.22 -4.16 5.98
C GLU A 58 -3.08 -5.16 6.25
N THR A 59 -3.12 -6.33 5.62
CA THR A 59 -2.03 -7.32 5.69
C THR A 59 -0.73 -6.74 5.12
N LEU A 60 -0.79 -6.07 3.96
CA LEU A 60 0.39 -5.42 3.38
C LEU A 60 0.89 -4.27 4.26
N ALA A 61 -0.02 -3.54 4.91
CA ALA A 61 0.31 -2.39 5.75
C ALA A 61 0.86 -2.75 7.13
N ALA A 62 0.50 -3.92 7.68
CA ALA A 62 0.85 -4.36 9.02
C ALA A 62 2.37 -4.26 9.32
N PRO A 63 2.80 -3.76 10.50
CA PRO A 63 4.21 -3.69 10.88
C PRO A 63 4.92 -5.05 10.76
N VAL A 64 6.22 -5.05 10.43
CA VAL A 64 6.98 -6.29 10.23
C VAL A 64 6.98 -7.14 11.50
N GLU A 65 7.07 -6.50 12.65
CA GLU A 65 7.08 -7.11 13.98
C GLU A 65 5.78 -7.88 14.23
N ARG A 66 4.65 -7.34 13.78
CA ARG A 66 3.34 -7.99 13.87
C ARG A 66 3.16 -9.11 12.86
N LEU A 67 3.74 -8.97 11.66
CA LEU A 67 3.70 -10.01 10.64
C LEU A 67 4.44 -11.27 11.09
N VAL A 68 5.64 -11.11 11.68
CA VAL A 68 6.48 -12.25 12.11
C VAL A 68 5.95 -12.99 13.34
N GLU A 69 4.98 -12.41 14.06
CA GLU A 69 4.24 -13.12 15.13
C GLU A 69 3.36 -14.26 14.56
N ILE A 70 2.96 -14.18 13.29
CA ILE A 70 2.13 -15.19 12.64
C ILE A 70 2.96 -16.40 12.24
N LYS A 71 2.54 -17.58 12.71
CA LYS A 71 3.25 -18.83 12.45
C LYS A 71 3.32 -19.11 10.95
N GLY A 72 4.54 -19.20 10.42
CA GLY A 72 4.77 -19.45 9.00
C GLY A 72 5.11 -18.19 8.19
N VAL A 73 5.04 -17.01 8.81
CA VAL A 73 5.66 -15.80 8.27
C VAL A 73 7.13 -15.79 8.64
N SER A 74 7.99 -16.01 7.64
CA SER A 74 9.42 -15.76 7.77
C SER A 74 9.76 -14.32 7.39
N GLU A 75 10.99 -13.88 7.65
CA GLU A 75 11.48 -12.59 7.14
C GLU A 75 11.36 -12.46 5.62
N ASN A 76 11.49 -13.55 4.87
CA ASN A 76 11.28 -13.55 3.41
C ASN A 76 9.82 -13.23 3.05
N VAL A 77 8.86 -13.81 3.78
CA VAL A 77 7.44 -13.53 3.60
C VAL A 77 7.15 -12.07 3.92
N ALA A 78 7.59 -11.59 5.08
CA ALA A 78 7.40 -10.18 5.47
C ALA A 78 8.00 -9.22 4.44
N ARG A 79 9.22 -9.51 3.95
CA ARG A 79 9.87 -8.72 2.89
C ARG A 79 9.03 -8.67 1.60
N GLU A 80 8.53 -9.80 1.12
CA GLU A 80 7.72 -9.80 -0.12
C GLU A 80 6.42 -8.99 0.05
N LEU A 81 5.75 -9.08 1.21
CA LEU A 81 4.59 -8.23 1.50
C LEU A 81 4.96 -6.74 1.46
N LYS A 82 6.11 -6.37 2.04
CA LYS A 82 6.58 -4.98 2.05
C LYS A 82 7.03 -4.47 0.68
N ILE A 83 7.58 -5.32 -0.17
CA ILE A 83 7.86 -4.98 -1.57
C ILE A 83 6.56 -4.63 -2.31
N VAL A 84 5.51 -5.44 -2.13
CA VAL A 84 4.21 -5.17 -2.76
C VAL A 84 3.58 -3.89 -2.21
N GLN A 85 3.64 -3.65 -0.89
CA GLN A 85 3.19 -2.39 -0.28
C GLN A 85 3.91 -1.18 -0.88
N ALA A 86 5.24 -1.23 -0.95
CA ALA A 86 6.05 -0.14 -1.50
C ALA A 86 5.73 0.13 -2.99
N ALA A 87 5.51 -0.93 -3.78
CA ALA A 87 5.10 -0.79 -5.17
C ALA A 87 3.72 -0.12 -5.31
N ALA A 88 2.75 -0.50 -4.46
CA ALA A 88 1.43 0.13 -4.43
C ALA A 88 1.52 1.62 -4.05
N ILE A 89 2.31 1.97 -3.03
CA ILE A 89 2.55 3.36 -2.63
C ILE A 89 3.16 4.15 -3.80
N LYS A 90 4.20 3.63 -4.45
CA LYS A 90 4.83 4.28 -5.61
C LYS A 90 3.87 4.46 -6.79
N LEU A 91 3.01 3.49 -7.05
CA LEU A 91 2.00 3.59 -8.12
C LEU A 91 0.96 4.67 -7.80
N THR A 92 0.50 4.75 -6.56
CA THR A 92 -0.43 5.78 -6.10
C THR A 92 0.19 7.17 -6.17
N GLN A 93 1.42 7.33 -5.67
CA GLN A 93 2.19 8.57 -5.79
C GLN A 93 2.35 9.00 -7.25
N ALA A 94 2.72 8.08 -8.15
CA ALA A 94 2.86 8.37 -9.57
C ALA A 94 1.53 8.79 -10.23
N ARG A 95 0.38 8.29 -9.74
CA ARG A 95 -0.94 8.71 -10.23
C ARG A 95 -1.34 10.09 -9.72
N VAL A 96 -1.00 10.41 -8.47
CA VAL A 96 -1.22 11.73 -7.87
C VAL A 96 -0.34 12.76 -8.58
N MET A 97 0.96 12.48 -8.74
CA MET A 97 1.92 13.37 -9.40
C MET A 97 1.69 13.57 -10.91
N LYS A 98 0.80 12.80 -11.55
CA LYS A 98 0.50 12.89 -13.00
C LYS A 98 -0.91 13.38 -13.32
N ARG A 99 -1.71 13.71 -12.32
CA ARG A 99 -3.03 14.35 -12.51
C ARG A 99 -2.92 15.82 -12.12
N PRO A 100 -3.75 16.71 -12.69
CA PRO A 100 -3.98 18.00 -12.05
C PRO A 100 -4.61 17.71 -10.69
N VAL A 101 -3.78 17.63 -9.65
CA VAL A 101 -4.22 17.46 -8.25
C VAL A 101 -4.99 18.70 -7.81
N ILE A 102 -4.75 19.84 -8.48
CA ILE A 102 -5.36 21.13 -8.18
C ILE A 102 -6.05 21.67 -9.44
N SER A 103 -7.06 20.95 -9.94
CA SER A 103 -7.94 21.49 -10.97
C SER A 103 -8.93 22.52 -10.41
N SER A 104 -9.13 22.55 -9.10
CA SER A 104 -10.01 23.49 -8.40
C SER A 104 -9.53 23.76 -6.97
N TRP A 105 -10.06 24.82 -6.35
CA TRP A 105 -9.82 25.14 -4.94
C TRP A 105 -10.26 24.00 -4.01
N ASN A 106 -11.34 23.30 -4.35
CA ASN A 106 -11.82 22.15 -3.58
C ASN A 106 -10.84 20.97 -3.64
N ASP A 107 -10.22 20.73 -4.80
CA ASP A 107 -9.23 19.65 -4.96
C ASP A 107 -7.97 19.95 -4.15
N LEU A 108 -7.53 21.22 -4.13
CA LEU A 108 -6.44 21.67 -3.26
C LEU A 108 -6.76 21.44 -1.78
N LEU A 109 -7.95 21.85 -1.32
CA LEU A 109 -8.36 21.64 0.06
C LEU A 109 -8.47 20.16 0.42
N ALA A 110 -8.97 19.32 -0.49
CA ALA A 110 -9.05 17.87 -0.29
C ALA A 110 -7.66 17.24 -0.19
N TYR A 111 -6.74 17.63 -1.08
CA TYR A 111 -5.33 17.22 -1.02
C TYR A 111 -4.69 17.63 0.31
N CYS A 112 -4.79 18.90 0.69
CA CYS A 112 -4.25 19.44 1.93
C CYS A 112 -4.82 18.71 3.16
N ARG A 113 -6.13 18.46 3.20
CA ARG A 113 -6.76 17.69 4.28
C ARG A 113 -6.23 16.26 4.36
N ALA A 114 -6.07 15.57 3.24
CA ALA A 114 -5.54 14.21 3.21
C ALA A 114 -4.05 14.17 3.60
N ALA A 115 -3.24 15.10 3.09
CA ALA A 115 -1.81 15.18 3.35
C ALA A 115 -1.47 15.62 4.78
N MET A 116 -2.41 16.20 5.51
CA MET A 116 -2.25 16.69 6.88
C MET A 116 -3.21 16.03 7.88
N ALA A 117 -3.96 14.99 7.48
CA ALA A 117 -5.06 14.40 8.26
C ALA A 117 -4.63 13.94 9.67
N ASP A 118 -3.39 13.47 9.82
CA ASP A 118 -2.84 12.93 11.07
C ASP A 118 -1.92 13.92 11.81
N GLU A 119 -1.75 15.15 11.31
CA GLU A 119 -0.82 16.13 11.86
C GLU A 119 -1.52 17.08 12.83
N ARG A 120 -1.03 17.14 14.07
CA ARG A 120 -1.64 17.93 15.17
C ARG A 120 -1.10 19.35 15.30
N THR A 121 -0.13 19.73 14.46
CA THR A 121 0.55 21.03 14.50
C THR A 121 0.38 21.74 13.16
N GLU A 122 0.36 23.07 13.20
CA GLU A 122 0.26 23.88 12.00
C GLU A 122 1.47 23.64 11.08
N MET A 123 1.24 23.63 9.77
CA MET A 123 2.30 23.44 8.78
C MET A 123 2.23 24.50 7.70
N PHE A 124 3.35 25.15 7.45
CA PHE A 124 3.53 25.96 6.25
C PHE A 124 4.09 25.07 5.14
N ARG A 125 3.27 24.87 4.11
CA ARG A 125 3.57 24.00 2.96
C ARG A 125 3.66 24.78 1.67
N ILE A 126 4.66 24.47 0.84
CA ILE A 126 4.82 24.99 -0.51
C ILE A 126 4.51 23.87 -1.50
N LEU A 127 3.53 24.12 -2.36
CA LEU A 127 3.14 23.22 -3.44
C LEU A 127 3.67 23.76 -4.76
N PHE A 128 4.58 23.04 -5.39
CA PHE A 128 5.13 23.36 -6.70
C PHE A 128 4.23 22.77 -7.78
N LEU A 129 3.74 23.61 -8.68
CA LEU A 129 2.82 23.20 -9.73
C LEU A 129 3.41 23.46 -11.11
N ASP A 130 3.12 22.58 -12.06
CA ASP A 130 3.41 22.82 -13.47
C ASP A 130 2.33 23.74 -14.11
N LYS A 131 2.53 24.09 -15.38
CA LYS A 131 1.60 24.92 -16.16
C LYS A 131 0.19 24.31 -16.36
N LYS A 132 -0.04 23.07 -15.95
CA LYS A 132 -1.33 22.36 -15.98
C LYS A 132 -1.88 22.11 -14.57
N ASN A 133 -1.35 22.79 -13.55
CA ASN A 133 -1.70 22.60 -12.13
C ASN A 133 -1.47 21.17 -11.62
N ILE A 134 -0.48 20.48 -12.20
CA ILE A 134 -0.01 19.18 -11.72
C ILE A 134 1.01 19.41 -10.62
N LEU A 135 0.84 18.75 -9.48
CA LEU A 135 1.76 18.84 -8.34
C LEU A 135 3.10 18.19 -8.68
N ILE A 136 4.13 19.03 -8.83
CA ILE A 136 5.53 18.65 -9.05
C ILE A 136 6.17 18.23 -7.73
N ALA A 137 5.97 19.03 -6.67
CA ALA A 137 6.53 18.79 -5.35
C ALA A 137 5.67 19.42 -4.24
N ASP A 138 5.76 18.87 -3.04
CA ASP A 138 5.10 19.34 -1.83
C ASP A 138 6.12 19.35 -0.69
N GLU A 139 6.49 20.54 -0.24
CA GLU A 139 7.54 20.76 0.75
C GLU A 139 6.97 21.43 2.01
N ILE A 140 7.35 20.91 3.18
CA ILE A 140 7.02 21.53 4.47
C ILE A 140 8.19 22.44 4.84
N GLN A 141 7.96 23.75 4.80
CA GLN A 141 8.98 24.76 5.11
C GLN A 141 9.02 25.07 6.61
N GLN A 142 7.88 24.97 7.29
CA GLN A 142 7.80 25.18 8.73
C GLN A 142 6.72 24.29 9.34
N ARG A 143 7.02 23.72 10.52
CA ARG A 143 6.04 23.09 11.39
C ARG A 143 5.92 23.96 12.63
N GLY A 144 4.71 24.36 12.99
CA GLY A 144 4.45 25.10 14.22
C GLY A 144 4.88 24.26 15.42
N THR A 145 5.77 24.81 16.25
CA THR A 145 5.97 24.35 17.62
C THR A 145 4.93 25.01 18.50
N VAL A 146 4.41 24.28 19.49
CA VAL A 146 3.34 24.76 20.40
C VAL A 146 3.72 26.04 21.16
N ASP A 147 5.00 26.41 21.23
CA ASP A 147 5.46 27.62 21.92
C ASP A 147 6.59 28.34 21.17
N HIS A 148 6.27 29.21 20.21
CA HIS A 148 6.90 30.55 20.14
C HIS A 148 6.40 31.39 18.95
N THR A 149 5.92 32.60 19.25
CA THR A 149 6.09 33.80 18.43
C THR A 149 7.48 34.38 18.75
N PRO A 150 8.32 34.71 17.76
CA PRO A 150 8.24 36.07 17.22
C PRO A 150 8.53 36.20 15.72
N VAL A 151 8.04 37.35 15.27
CA VAL A 151 8.17 38.08 13.99
C VAL A 151 9.48 37.92 13.23
#